data_AF-W7A0R0-F1
#
_entry.id   AF-W7A0R0-F1
#
_cell.length_a   1.000
_cell.length_b   1.000
_cell.length_c   1.000
_cell.angle_alpha   90.00
_cell.angle_beta   90.00
_cell.angle_gamma   90.00
#
_symmetry.space_group_name_H-M   'P 1'
#
loop_
_entity.id
_entity.type
_entity.pdbx_description
1 polymer ?
#
loop_
_entity_poly.entity_id
_entity_poly.type
_entity_poly.pdbx_seq_one_letter_code
_entity_poly.pdbx_strand_id
1 'polypeptide(L)'
;MTYLWRRTFLQPAWHWKGINRALLSGEKKAPFTSYFQQKREAIKETEESYNLEEAFVRRISKMNNTALAHTCEDINRRKMNNHYMWELVHDRVRTIRNSFSADELVVMLNAYCNSLSFDPNFTHLVNLFWDLLEDKLENLDYLSHIALYSCAEKTKNEKKMEQITTLLQNALLKNGSPQMKLTERGLQIILKVFCKNEKIVIQKEHVTSVGELIQKMDVKEVRNVLLCLFFFFKYNSFDEPFLGILKKIQELLIFKKINPCTVFHCLSVTPKLCNDNPSALQGVRSTLCVAHLAQRISTGR
;
A
#
# COMPACT_ATOMS: atom_id res chain seq x y z
N MET A 1 26.29 66.41 -27.41
CA MET A 1 27.69 66.51 -26.95
C MET A 1 27.70 66.13 -25.48
N THR A 2 28.52 65.27 -24.90
CA THR A 2 29.65 64.42 -25.28
C THR A 2 30.01 63.68 -23.97
N TYR A 3 30.27 62.38 -24.04
CA TYR A 3 31.12 61.54 -23.17
C TYR A 3 31.08 61.76 -21.63
N LEU A 4 30.64 60.75 -20.85
CA LEU A 4 31.51 59.73 -20.21
C LEU A 4 32.78 60.33 -19.56
N TRP A 5 32.98 60.08 -18.26
CA TRP A 5 34.15 59.36 -17.71
C TRP A 5 34.28 59.53 -16.18
N ARG A 6 34.44 58.38 -15.50
CA ARG A 6 35.19 58.14 -14.26
C ARG A 6 34.75 58.86 -12.97
N ARG A 7 34.20 58.06 -12.06
CA ARG A 7 34.90 57.78 -10.80
C ARG A 7 34.61 56.36 -10.31
N THR A 8 35.61 55.53 -10.50
CA THR A 8 35.85 54.22 -9.90
C THR A 8 36.27 54.37 -8.43
N PHE A 9 36.07 53.29 -7.67
CA PHE A 9 36.66 52.90 -6.37
C PHE A 9 36.07 53.51 -5.09
N LEU A 10 35.31 52.69 -4.36
CA LEU A 10 35.72 52.08 -3.09
C LEU A 10 34.67 51.02 -2.66
N GLN A 11 34.97 49.73 -2.90
CA GLN A 11 34.26 48.62 -2.26
C GLN A 11 34.85 48.38 -0.86
N PRO A 12 34.05 48.06 0.17
CA PRO A 12 34.54 47.43 1.39
C PRO A 12 34.86 45.95 1.12
N ALA A 13 36.11 45.56 1.39
CA ALA A 13 36.71 44.26 1.10
C ALA A 13 36.30 43.12 2.06
N TRP A 14 35.00 42.87 2.27
CA TRP A 14 34.53 41.86 3.23
C TRP A 14 33.55 40.81 2.69
N HIS A 15 33.46 40.62 1.36
CA HIS A 15 32.55 39.63 0.78
C HIS A 15 33.18 38.57 -0.15
N TRP A 16 34.49 38.32 -0.04
CA TRP A 16 35.20 37.37 -0.92
C TRP A 16 35.75 36.10 -0.23
N LYS A 17 35.23 35.72 0.95
CA LYS A 17 35.59 34.43 1.59
C LYS A 17 34.54 33.32 1.47
N GLY A 18 33.38 33.58 0.86
CA GLY A 18 32.30 32.58 0.72
C GLY A 18 32.20 31.91 -0.65
N ILE A 19 32.64 32.55 -1.72
CA ILE A 19 32.31 32.12 -3.09
C ILE A 19 33.23 31.00 -3.59
N ASN A 20 34.47 30.92 -3.09
CA ASN A 20 35.45 29.95 -3.59
C ASN A 20 35.37 28.55 -2.93
N ARG A 21 34.47 28.31 -1.97
CA ARG A 21 34.23 26.95 -1.42
C ARG A 21 33.10 26.19 -2.12
N ALA A 22 32.17 26.87 -2.78
CA ALA A 22 31.06 26.24 -3.49
C ALA A 22 31.43 25.73 -4.89
N LEU A 23 32.61 26.09 -5.42
CA LEU A 23 33.08 25.67 -6.75
C LEU A 23 33.91 24.38 -6.74
N LEU A 24 34.22 23.80 -5.57
CA LEU A 24 35.07 22.61 -5.43
C LEU A 24 34.33 21.33 -4.98
N SER A 25 33.05 21.42 -4.63
CA SER A 25 32.22 20.23 -4.47
C SER A 25 31.62 19.88 -5.84
N GLY A 26 32.12 18.80 -6.45
CA GLY A 26 31.57 18.19 -7.67
C GLY A 26 30.18 17.62 -7.46
N GLU A 27 29.23 18.42 -6.99
CA GLU A 27 27.82 18.14 -7.09
C GLU A 27 27.45 18.19 -8.56
N LYS A 28 27.04 17.05 -9.11
CA LYS A 28 26.37 16.99 -10.41
C LYS A 28 25.22 17.99 -10.37
N LYS A 29 25.39 19.14 -11.03
CA LYS A 29 24.32 20.11 -11.22
C LYS A 29 23.13 19.34 -11.81
N ALA A 30 22.03 19.27 -11.07
CA ALA A 30 20.77 18.81 -11.63
C ALA A 30 20.51 19.64 -12.91
N PRO A 31 20.14 19.01 -14.03
CA PRO A 31 19.90 19.74 -15.26
C PRO A 31 18.82 20.79 -15.00
N PHE A 32 19.14 22.05 -15.26
CA PHE A 32 18.19 23.15 -15.18
C PHE A 32 17.21 23.01 -16.34
N THR A 33 16.13 22.25 -16.16
CA THR A 33 15.06 22.18 -17.14
C THR A 33 14.27 23.48 -17.09
N SER A 34 14.22 24.19 -18.21
CA SER A 34 13.48 25.46 -18.26
C SER A 34 11.99 25.19 -18.04
N TYR A 35 11.30 26.13 -17.39
CA TYR A 35 9.84 26.08 -17.19
C TYR A 35 9.07 25.82 -18.50
N PHE A 36 9.55 26.35 -19.63
CA PHE A 36 8.95 26.13 -20.95
C PHE A 36 9.15 24.71 -21.47
N GLN A 37 10.29 24.08 -21.18
CA GLN A 37 10.55 22.70 -21.55
C GLN A 37 9.67 21.73 -20.74
N GLN A 38 9.57 21.94 -19.42
CA GLN A 38 8.66 21.18 -18.56
C GLN A 38 7.20 21.32 -19.00
N LYS A 39 6.78 22.54 -19.37
CA LYS A 39 5.42 22.78 -19.89
C LYS A 39 5.17 22.06 -21.22
N ARG A 40 6.16 22.00 -22.12
CA ARG A 40 6.03 21.30 -23.40
C ARG A 40 5.97 19.78 -23.23
N GLU A 41 6.79 19.24 -22.34
CA GLU A 41 6.79 17.82 -21.98
C GLU A 41 5.44 17.40 -21.37
N ALA A 42 4.89 18.20 -20.44
CA ALA A 42 3.58 17.95 -19.84
C ALA A 42 2.43 17.97 -20.87
N ILE A 43 2.44 18.90 -21.84
CA ILE A 43 1.44 18.94 -22.91
C ILE A 43 1.51 17.67 -23.76
N LYS A 44 2.73 17.26 -24.15
CA LYS A 44 2.96 16.05 -24.94
C LYS A 44 2.47 14.80 -24.21
N GLU A 45 2.79 14.65 -22.92
CA GLU A 45 2.30 13.53 -22.09
C GLU A 45 0.77 13.51 -22.02
N THR A 46 0.15 14.69 -21.93
CA THR A 46 -1.31 14.83 -21.90
C THR A 46 -1.94 14.41 -23.23
N GLU A 47 -1.39 14.85 -24.36
CA GLU A 47 -1.84 14.45 -25.71
C GLU A 47 -1.67 12.95 -25.94
N GLU A 48 -0.54 12.37 -25.55
CA GLU A 48 -0.29 10.93 -25.63
C GLU A 48 -1.31 10.13 -24.82
N SER A 49 -1.68 10.62 -23.63
CA SER A 49 -2.74 10.01 -22.82
C SER A 49 -4.07 10.03 -23.55
N TYR A 50 -4.52 11.19 -24.05
CA TYR A 50 -5.80 11.31 -24.76
C TYR A 50 -5.86 10.46 -26.03
N ASN A 51 -4.77 10.41 -26.80
CA ASN A 51 -4.69 9.58 -28.00
C ASN A 51 -4.82 8.09 -27.66
N LEU A 52 -4.21 7.65 -26.56
CA LEU A 52 -4.32 6.27 -26.11
C LEU A 52 -5.73 5.97 -25.59
N GLU A 53 -6.34 6.90 -24.86
CA GLU A 53 -7.73 6.76 -24.42
C GLU A 53 -8.68 6.58 -25.61
N GLU A 54 -8.55 7.42 -26.64
CA GLU A 54 -9.35 7.32 -27.85
C GLU A 54 -9.12 5.97 -28.58
N ALA A 55 -7.87 5.48 -28.61
CA ALA A 55 -7.55 4.18 -29.18
C ALA A 55 -8.23 3.03 -28.43
N PHE A 56 -8.29 3.09 -27.10
CA PHE A 56 -9.00 2.09 -26.29
C PHE A 56 -10.52 2.14 -26.52
N VAL A 57 -11.12 3.33 -26.47
CA VAL A 57 -12.57 3.51 -26.73
C VAL A 57 -12.99 2.88 -28.06
N ARG A 58 -12.18 3.02 -29.12
CA ARG A 58 -12.49 2.46 -30.45
C ARG A 58 -12.30 0.94 -30.54
N ARG A 59 -11.50 0.33 -29.66
CA ARG A 59 -11.02 -1.05 -29.81
C ARG A 59 -11.57 -2.04 -28.79
N ILE A 60 -11.95 -1.61 -27.58
CA ILE A 60 -12.40 -2.50 -26.49
C ILE A 60 -13.48 -3.48 -26.96
N SER A 61 -14.47 -3.01 -27.73
CA SER A 61 -15.57 -3.84 -28.24
C SER A 61 -15.12 -5.02 -29.13
N LYS A 62 -13.89 -4.99 -29.66
CA LYS A 62 -13.32 -6.00 -30.56
C LYS A 62 -12.21 -6.84 -29.92
N MET A 63 -11.79 -6.54 -28.69
CA MET A 63 -10.68 -7.24 -28.03
C MET A 63 -11.05 -8.67 -27.64
N ASN A 64 -10.12 -9.60 -27.73
CA ASN A 64 -10.27 -10.92 -27.09
C ASN A 64 -10.09 -10.80 -25.57
N ASN A 65 -10.32 -11.89 -24.83
CA ASN A 65 -10.24 -11.94 -23.36
C ASN A 65 -8.87 -11.46 -22.84
N THR A 66 -7.77 -11.99 -23.35
CA THR A 66 -6.42 -11.65 -22.87
C THR A 66 -6.03 -10.21 -23.17
N ALA A 67 -6.31 -9.71 -24.38
CA ALA A 67 -6.06 -8.31 -24.72
C ALA A 67 -6.91 -7.36 -23.88
N LEU A 68 -8.16 -7.75 -23.57
CA LEU A 68 -9.03 -6.97 -22.69
C LEU A 68 -8.51 -6.93 -21.24
N ALA A 69 -8.00 -8.05 -20.72
CA ALA A 69 -7.40 -8.12 -19.40
C ALA A 69 -6.18 -7.19 -19.27
N HIS A 70 -5.25 -7.25 -20.23
CA HIS A 70 -4.11 -6.33 -20.29
C HIS A 70 -4.54 -4.87 -20.47
N THR A 71 -5.58 -4.61 -21.26
CA THR A 71 -6.11 -3.25 -21.43
C THR A 71 -6.67 -2.70 -20.12
N CYS A 72 -7.39 -3.50 -19.34
CA CYS A 72 -7.89 -3.07 -18.02
C CYS A 72 -6.74 -2.73 -17.07
N GLU A 73 -5.70 -3.56 -17.04
CA GLU A 73 -4.48 -3.29 -16.27
C GLU A 73 -3.80 -2.00 -16.72
N ASP A 74 -3.70 -1.77 -18.03
CA ASP A 74 -3.12 -0.54 -18.60
C ASP A 74 -3.91 0.72 -18.24
N ILE A 75 -5.25 0.66 -18.29
CA ILE A 75 -6.13 1.77 -17.87
C ILE A 75 -5.83 2.15 -16.41
N ASN A 76 -5.73 1.16 -15.51
CA ASN A 76 -5.39 1.40 -14.10
C ASN A 76 -3.95 1.90 -13.91
N ARG A 77 -2.98 1.27 -14.59
CA ARG A 77 -1.55 1.60 -14.48
C ARG A 77 -1.25 3.01 -14.93
N ARG A 78 -1.86 3.43 -16.04
CA ARG A 78 -1.72 4.77 -16.62
C ARG A 78 -2.61 5.82 -15.96
N LYS A 79 -3.43 5.43 -14.96
CA LYS A 79 -4.31 6.34 -14.22
C LYS A 79 -5.26 7.11 -15.15
N MET A 80 -5.79 6.44 -16.16
CA MET A 80 -6.80 7.02 -17.05
C MET A 80 -8.09 7.26 -16.25
N ASN A 81 -8.72 8.40 -16.50
CA ASN A 81 -9.94 8.81 -15.81
C ASN A 81 -11.12 8.92 -16.78
N ASN A 82 -11.56 7.79 -17.32
CA ASN A 82 -12.67 7.71 -18.26
C ASN A 82 -13.65 6.59 -17.88
N HIS A 83 -14.83 6.96 -17.39
CA HIS A 83 -15.87 6.01 -16.96
C HIS A 83 -16.43 5.19 -18.13
N TYR A 84 -16.57 5.81 -19.30
CA TYR A 84 -17.14 5.17 -20.50
C TYR A 84 -16.31 3.96 -20.97
N MET A 85 -15.00 3.94 -20.72
CA MET A 85 -14.19 2.76 -21.00
C MET A 85 -14.64 1.54 -20.20
N TRP A 86 -15.04 1.73 -18.95
CA TRP A 86 -15.50 0.63 -18.09
C TRP A 86 -16.89 0.13 -18.49
N GLU A 87 -17.74 0.98 -19.06
CA GLU A 87 -18.98 0.58 -19.72
C GLU A 87 -18.70 -0.30 -20.95
N LEU A 88 -17.75 0.09 -21.79
CA LEU A 88 -17.32 -0.74 -22.93
C LEU A 88 -16.71 -2.08 -22.49
N VAL A 89 -15.94 -2.07 -21.40
CA VAL A 89 -15.40 -3.31 -20.80
C VAL A 89 -16.55 -4.20 -20.32
N HIS A 90 -17.55 -3.65 -19.61
CA HIS A 90 -18.73 -4.38 -19.17
C HIS A 90 -19.42 -5.09 -20.35
N ASP A 91 -19.73 -4.35 -21.40
CA ASP A 91 -20.45 -4.88 -22.57
C ASP A 91 -19.64 -5.95 -23.29
N ARG A 92 -18.32 -5.76 -23.38
CA ARG A 92 -17.43 -6.75 -23.97
C ARG A 92 -17.36 -8.01 -23.13
N VAL A 93 -17.13 -7.90 -21.82
CA VAL A 93 -17.09 -9.05 -20.89
C VAL A 93 -18.38 -9.85 -20.98
N ARG A 94 -19.53 -9.17 -21.01
CA ARG A 94 -20.83 -9.83 -21.16
C ARG A 94 -20.94 -10.64 -22.46
N THR A 95 -20.39 -10.11 -23.56
CA THR A 95 -20.40 -10.77 -24.87
C THR A 95 -19.52 -12.02 -24.91
N ILE A 96 -18.34 -11.97 -24.29
CA ILE A 96 -17.35 -13.07 -24.29
C ILE A 96 -17.22 -13.75 -22.91
N ARG A 97 -18.32 -13.81 -22.16
CA ARG A 97 -18.36 -14.26 -20.75
C ARG A 97 -17.70 -15.61 -20.46
N ASN A 98 -17.80 -16.56 -21.39
CA ASN A 98 -17.31 -17.92 -21.19
C ASN A 98 -15.81 -18.08 -21.55
N SER A 99 -15.15 -17.02 -22.03
CA SER A 99 -13.78 -17.10 -22.56
C SER A 99 -12.70 -16.79 -21.53
N PHE A 100 -13.03 -16.28 -20.35
CA PHE A 100 -12.04 -15.80 -19.38
C PHE A 100 -11.54 -16.88 -18.43
N SER A 101 -10.23 -16.89 -18.22
CA SER A 101 -9.62 -17.62 -17.10
C SER A 101 -9.94 -16.96 -15.75
N ALA A 102 -9.69 -17.67 -14.65
CA ALA A 102 -9.89 -17.11 -13.31
C ALA A 102 -8.96 -15.91 -13.07
N ASP A 103 -7.68 -16.04 -13.45
CA ASP A 103 -6.66 -15.00 -13.29
C ASP A 103 -7.00 -13.74 -14.09
N GLU A 104 -7.48 -13.89 -15.34
CA GLU A 104 -7.90 -12.76 -16.16
C GLU A 104 -9.04 -11.97 -15.49
N LEU A 105 -10.03 -12.66 -14.93
CA LEU A 105 -11.14 -12.03 -14.21
C LEU A 105 -10.67 -11.30 -12.94
N VAL A 106 -9.76 -11.91 -12.17
CA VAL A 106 -9.17 -11.28 -10.98
C VAL A 106 -8.41 -10.01 -11.36
N VAL A 107 -7.58 -10.06 -12.41
CA VAL A 107 -6.81 -8.91 -12.89
C VAL A 107 -7.75 -7.78 -13.31
N MET A 108 -8.79 -8.09 -14.09
CA MET A 108 -9.74 -7.10 -14.57
C MET A 108 -10.53 -6.44 -13.44
N LEU A 109 -11.07 -7.23 -12.51
CA LEU A 109 -11.80 -6.69 -11.35
C LEU A 109 -10.88 -5.85 -10.46
N ASN A 110 -9.67 -6.34 -10.18
CA ASN A 110 -8.68 -5.61 -9.38
C ASN A 110 -8.23 -4.30 -10.08
N ALA A 111 -8.09 -4.30 -11.40
CA ALA A 111 -7.79 -3.11 -12.17
C ALA A 111 -8.92 -2.08 -12.07
N TYR A 112 -10.18 -2.50 -12.24
CA TYR A 112 -11.33 -1.62 -12.08
C TYR A 112 -11.39 -1.02 -10.68
N CYS A 113 -11.29 -1.86 -9.63
CA CYS A 113 -11.33 -1.41 -8.25
C CYS A 113 -10.16 -0.51 -7.85
N ASN A 114 -9.02 -0.50 -8.56
CA ASN A 114 -7.91 0.42 -8.29
C ASN A 114 -7.83 1.60 -9.28
N SER A 115 -8.71 1.65 -10.29
CA SER A 115 -8.77 2.72 -11.28
C SER A 115 -9.20 4.07 -10.68
N LEU A 116 -8.83 5.17 -11.34
CA LEU A 116 -9.30 6.51 -10.95
C LEU A 116 -10.80 6.70 -11.22
N SER A 117 -11.33 6.04 -12.24
CA SER A 117 -12.75 6.07 -12.61
C SER A 117 -13.61 5.04 -11.88
N PHE A 118 -13.10 4.45 -10.81
CA PHE A 118 -13.88 3.53 -10.00
C PHE A 118 -15.14 4.24 -9.49
N ASP A 119 -16.30 3.66 -9.76
CA ASP A 119 -17.58 4.15 -9.29
C ASP A 119 -18.26 3.06 -8.45
N PRO A 120 -18.48 3.27 -7.14
CA PRO A 120 -19.19 2.29 -6.32
C PRO A 120 -20.64 2.06 -6.76
N ASN A 121 -21.24 2.96 -7.56
CA ASN A 121 -22.61 2.82 -8.06
C ASN A 121 -22.70 1.98 -9.35
N PHE A 122 -21.58 1.74 -10.02
CA PHE A 122 -21.49 0.85 -11.18
C PHE A 122 -21.48 -0.63 -10.71
N THR A 123 -22.54 -1.01 -10.01
CA THR A 123 -22.68 -2.32 -9.36
C THR A 123 -22.79 -3.46 -10.37
N HIS A 124 -23.31 -3.20 -11.57
CA HIS A 124 -23.54 -4.24 -12.58
C HIS A 124 -22.22 -4.83 -13.14
N LEU A 125 -21.17 -4.03 -13.35
CA LEU A 125 -19.85 -4.56 -13.71
C LEU A 125 -19.22 -5.37 -12.58
N VAL A 126 -19.32 -4.87 -11.34
CA VAL A 126 -18.78 -5.57 -10.17
C VAL A 126 -19.49 -6.92 -9.99
N ASN A 127 -20.82 -6.94 -10.07
CA ASN A 127 -21.61 -8.17 -9.95
C ASN A 127 -21.28 -9.15 -11.08
N LEU A 128 -21.16 -8.68 -12.33
CA LEU A 128 -20.77 -9.52 -13.45
C LEU A 128 -19.44 -10.24 -13.20
N PHE A 129 -18.43 -9.55 -12.66
CA PHE A 129 -17.16 -10.21 -12.32
C PHE A 129 -17.31 -11.22 -11.18
N TRP A 130 -18.09 -10.90 -10.14
CA TRP A 130 -18.33 -11.84 -9.04
C TRP A 130 -19.05 -13.10 -9.51
N ASP A 131 -20.04 -12.96 -10.39
CA ASP A 131 -20.79 -14.07 -10.98
C ASP A 131 -19.85 -14.97 -11.82
N LEU A 132 -18.97 -14.38 -12.62
CA LEU A 132 -18.00 -15.13 -13.45
C LEU A 132 -16.88 -15.81 -12.63
N LEU A 133 -16.63 -15.32 -11.41
CA LEU A 133 -15.63 -15.86 -10.50
C LEU A 133 -16.18 -16.92 -9.55
N GLU A 134 -17.50 -17.00 -9.35
CA GLU A 134 -18.13 -17.76 -8.25
C GLU A 134 -17.62 -19.20 -8.13
N ASP A 135 -17.64 -19.96 -9.23
CA ASP A 135 -17.20 -21.36 -9.27
C ASP A 135 -15.66 -21.53 -9.34
N LYS A 136 -14.92 -20.42 -9.47
CA LYS A 136 -13.46 -20.41 -9.64
C LYS A 136 -12.70 -19.98 -8.38
N LEU A 137 -13.41 -19.41 -7.39
CA LEU A 137 -12.81 -18.78 -6.20
C LEU A 137 -11.90 -19.73 -5.40
N GLU A 138 -12.29 -20.99 -5.24
CA GLU A 138 -11.57 -21.94 -4.39
C GLU A 138 -10.18 -22.31 -4.93
N ASN A 139 -10.01 -22.24 -6.26
CA ASN A 139 -8.78 -22.66 -6.95
C ASN A 139 -7.79 -21.52 -7.19
N LEU A 140 -8.14 -20.30 -6.79
CA LEU A 140 -7.26 -19.14 -6.93
C LEU A 140 -6.11 -19.18 -5.93
N ASP A 141 -5.01 -18.52 -6.28
CA ASP A 141 -3.89 -18.35 -5.38
C ASP A 141 -4.17 -17.29 -4.29
N TYR A 142 -3.32 -17.26 -3.26
CA TYR A 142 -3.50 -16.35 -2.14
C TYR A 142 -3.37 -14.87 -2.54
N LEU A 143 -2.58 -14.55 -3.58
CA LEU A 143 -2.43 -13.17 -4.07
C LEU A 143 -3.73 -12.69 -4.73
N SER A 144 -4.38 -13.56 -5.49
CA SER A 144 -5.69 -13.31 -6.08
C SER A 144 -6.75 -13.12 -5.00
N HIS A 145 -6.76 -13.98 -3.97
CA HIS A 145 -7.67 -13.78 -2.83
C HIS A 145 -7.43 -12.44 -2.11
N ILE A 146 -6.19 -12.02 -1.91
CA ILE A 146 -5.87 -10.71 -1.33
C ILE A 146 -6.40 -9.56 -2.22
N ALA A 147 -6.20 -9.64 -3.53
CA ALA A 147 -6.69 -8.65 -4.48
C ALA A 147 -8.23 -8.56 -4.43
N LEU A 148 -8.91 -9.71 -4.48
CA LEU A 148 -10.36 -9.81 -4.39
C LEU A 148 -10.90 -9.29 -3.05
N TYR A 149 -10.21 -9.56 -1.93
CA TYR A 149 -10.59 -9.01 -0.63
C TYR A 149 -10.57 -7.47 -0.65
N SER A 150 -9.52 -6.86 -1.23
CA SER A 150 -9.45 -5.41 -1.37
C SER A 150 -10.59 -4.85 -2.24
N CYS A 151 -11.03 -5.58 -3.26
CA CYS A 151 -12.16 -5.20 -4.11
C CYS A 151 -13.49 -5.30 -3.35
N ALA A 152 -13.68 -6.37 -2.58
CA ALA A 152 -14.86 -6.56 -1.73
C ALA A 152 -14.96 -5.50 -0.63
N GLU A 153 -13.84 -5.14 0.01
CA GLU A 153 -13.79 -4.04 0.99
C GLU A 153 -14.17 -2.70 0.35
N LYS A 154 -13.66 -2.41 -0.86
CA LYS A 154 -13.96 -1.16 -1.57
C LYS A 154 -15.42 -1.05 -2.00
N THR A 155 -16.03 -2.17 -2.37
CA THR A 155 -17.44 -2.26 -2.80
C THR A 155 -18.40 -2.52 -1.63
N LYS A 156 -17.89 -2.60 -0.39
CA LYS A 156 -18.65 -2.90 0.84
C LYS A 156 -19.44 -4.22 0.76
N ASN A 157 -18.92 -5.22 0.04
CA ASN A 157 -19.56 -6.52 -0.09
C ASN A 157 -19.13 -7.46 1.04
N GLU A 158 -19.87 -7.42 2.15
CA GLU A 158 -19.58 -8.21 3.37
C GLU A 158 -19.57 -9.71 3.13
N LYS A 159 -20.51 -10.23 2.34
CA LYS A 159 -20.60 -11.67 2.04
C LYS A 159 -19.33 -12.17 1.33
N LYS A 160 -18.85 -11.44 0.31
CA LYS A 160 -17.63 -11.81 -0.40
C LYS A 160 -16.38 -11.59 0.48
N MET A 161 -16.36 -10.59 1.35
CA MET A 161 -15.28 -10.45 2.36
C MET A 161 -15.21 -11.66 3.30
N GLU A 162 -16.33 -12.16 3.79
CA GLU A 162 -16.40 -13.36 4.63
C GLU A 162 -15.93 -14.61 3.87
N GLN A 163 -16.45 -14.84 2.65
CA GLN A 163 -16.06 -15.98 1.82
C GLN A 163 -14.55 -16.00 1.53
N ILE A 164 -13.99 -14.87 1.09
CA ILE A 164 -12.56 -14.75 0.77
C ILE A 164 -11.70 -14.88 2.02
N THR A 165 -12.18 -14.42 3.18
CA THR A 165 -11.49 -14.60 4.45
C THR A 165 -11.24 -16.08 4.74
N THR A 166 -12.26 -16.92 4.60
CA THR A 166 -12.14 -18.37 4.82
C THR A 166 -11.13 -18.99 3.86
N LEU A 167 -11.13 -18.57 2.59
CA LEU A 167 -10.15 -19.04 1.59
C LEU A 167 -8.71 -18.67 1.95
N LEU A 168 -8.48 -17.42 2.39
CA LEU A 168 -7.16 -16.95 2.81
C LEU A 168 -6.61 -17.72 4.02
N GLN A 169 -7.46 -18.06 4.98
CA GLN A 169 -7.06 -18.87 6.14
C GLN A 169 -6.67 -20.29 5.72
N ASN A 170 -7.48 -20.92 4.87
CA ASN A 170 -7.18 -22.24 4.33
C ASN A 170 -5.86 -22.22 3.54
N ALA A 171 -5.61 -21.17 2.76
CA ALA A 171 -4.37 -20.99 2.02
C ALA A 171 -3.16 -20.82 2.95
N LEU A 172 -3.31 -20.09 4.07
CA LEU A 172 -2.27 -19.94 5.09
C LEU A 172 -1.89 -21.28 5.74
N LEU A 173 -2.88 -22.12 6.04
CA LEU A 173 -2.63 -23.46 6.60
C LEU A 173 -2.02 -24.41 5.57
N LYS A 174 -2.52 -24.42 4.33
CA LYS A 174 -2.09 -25.36 3.28
C LYS A 174 -0.69 -25.07 2.74
N ASN A 175 -0.38 -23.81 2.46
CA ASN A 175 0.89 -23.41 1.83
C ASN A 175 2.01 -23.16 2.83
N GLY A 176 1.64 -22.97 4.11
CA GLY A 176 2.54 -22.54 5.18
C GLY A 176 3.04 -21.10 5.00
N SER A 177 3.47 -20.48 6.11
CA SER A 177 4.16 -19.17 6.09
C SER A 177 5.45 -19.11 5.22
N PRO A 178 6.24 -20.19 5.00
CA PRO A 178 7.53 -20.09 4.29
C PRO A 178 7.43 -19.67 2.83
N GLN A 179 6.33 -20.01 2.16
CA GLN A 179 6.21 -19.87 0.71
C GLN A 179 5.46 -18.60 0.29
N MET A 180 4.71 -17.97 1.20
CA MET A 180 3.96 -16.75 0.89
C MET A 180 4.88 -15.54 0.84
N LYS A 181 4.91 -14.86 -0.31
CA LYS A 181 5.63 -13.60 -0.52
C LYS A 181 4.60 -12.47 -0.54
N LEU A 182 4.44 -11.79 0.59
CA LEU A 182 3.47 -10.71 0.73
C LEU A 182 4.13 -9.34 0.55
N THR A 183 3.39 -8.43 -0.08
CA THR A 183 3.66 -6.99 0.02
C THR A 183 3.12 -6.46 1.34
N GLU A 184 3.58 -5.29 1.78
CA GLU A 184 3.10 -4.68 3.03
C GLU A 184 1.57 -4.48 3.04
N ARG A 185 0.98 -4.12 1.90
CA ARG A 185 -0.48 -4.06 1.71
C ARG A 185 -1.15 -5.44 1.83
N GLY A 186 -0.51 -6.48 1.31
CA GLY A 186 -0.97 -7.87 1.48
C GLY A 186 -0.98 -8.28 2.96
N LEU A 187 0.09 -7.99 3.71
CA LEU A 187 0.14 -8.24 5.15
C LEU A 187 -0.96 -7.47 5.90
N GLN A 188 -1.18 -6.20 5.54
CA GLN A 188 -2.28 -5.42 6.12
C GLN A 188 -3.64 -6.10 5.94
N ILE A 189 -3.90 -6.68 4.76
CA ILE A 189 -5.14 -7.41 4.48
C ILE A 189 -5.24 -8.67 5.33
N ILE A 190 -4.17 -9.47 5.41
CA ILE A 190 -4.12 -10.63 6.30
C ILE A 190 -4.40 -10.20 7.75
N LEU A 191 -3.70 -9.19 8.27
CA LEU A 191 -3.93 -8.70 9.62
C LEU A 191 -5.37 -8.23 9.83
N LYS A 192 -5.98 -7.50 8.88
CA LYS A 192 -7.40 -7.10 8.96
C LYS A 192 -8.33 -8.31 9.05
N VAL A 193 -8.10 -9.31 8.21
CA VAL A 193 -8.86 -10.56 8.19
C VAL A 193 -8.86 -11.22 9.59
N PHE A 194 -7.67 -11.39 10.18
CA PHE A 194 -7.55 -12.00 11.50
C PHE A 194 -8.02 -11.08 12.64
N CYS A 195 -7.85 -9.77 12.51
CA CYS A 195 -8.16 -8.84 13.60
C CYS A 195 -9.64 -8.45 13.66
N LYS A 196 -10.34 -8.36 12.52
CA LYS A 196 -11.71 -7.83 12.46
C LYS A 196 -12.80 -8.88 12.37
N ASN A 197 -12.50 -10.08 11.90
CA ASN A 197 -13.54 -11.08 11.70
C ASN A 197 -13.72 -11.93 12.98
N GLU A 198 -14.81 -11.70 13.71
CA GLU A 198 -15.13 -12.40 14.97
C GLU A 198 -15.84 -13.73 14.76
N LYS A 199 -16.42 -13.95 13.56
CA LYS A 199 -17.25 -15.12 13.27
C LYS A 199 -16.46 -16.39 12.96
N ILE A 200 -15.13 -16.32 12.99
CA ILE A 200 -14.27 -17.36 12.42
C ILE A 200 -13.34 -17.96 13.47
N VAL A 201 -13.23 -19.29 13.45
CA VAL A 201 -12.41 -20.06 14.38
C VAL A 201 -10.94 -19.94 14.00
N ILE A 202 -10.17 -19.17 14.79
CA ILE A 202 -8.72 -19.04 14.62
C ILE A 202 -8.02 -20.03 15.53
N GLN A 203 -7.33 -20.99 14.92
CA GLN A 203 -6.46 -21.95 15.60
C GLN A 203 -5.06 -21.37 15.86
N LYS A 204 -4.31 -21.99 16.79
CA LYS A 204 -2.96 -21.53 17.20
C LYS A 204 -1.97 -21.54 16.03
N GLU A 205 -2.09 -22.50 15.13
CA GLU A 205 -1.27 -22.68 13.93
C GLU A 205 -1.37 -21.48 12.99
N HIS A 206 -2.56 -20.87 12.89
CA HIS A 206 -2.73 -19.64 12.12
C HIS A 206 -1.97 -18.48 12.77
N VAL A 207 -2.02 -18.39 14.10
CA VAL A 207 -1.34 -17.31 14.85
C VAL A 207 0.17 -17.41 14.65
N THR A 208 0.72 -18.61 14.76
CA THR A 208 2.13 -18.89 14.49
C THR A 208 2.50 -18.54 13.05
N SER A 209 1.70 -18.98 12.07
CA SER A 209 1.95 -18.73 10.65
C SER A 209 1.98 -17.23 10.31
N VAL A 210 1.02 -16.46 10.85
CA VAL A 210 1.00 -15.00 10.66
C VAL A 210 2.17 -14.34 11.40
N GLY A 211 2.53 -14.80 12.59
CA GLY A 211 3.72 -14.34 13.32
C GLY A 211 5.01 -14.50 12.50
N GLU A 212 5.18 -15.63 11.84
CA GLU A 212 6.32 -15.89 10.94
C GLU A 212 6.31 -15.00 9.70
N LEU A 213 5.13 -14.69 9.12
CA LEU A 213 5.01 -13.73 8.02
C LEU A 213 5.42 -12.32 8.45
N ILE A 214 4.99 -11.90 9.65
CA ILE A 214 5.36 -10.60 10.21
C ILE A 214 6.89 -10.49 10.38
N GLN A 215 7.56 -11.54 10.85
CA GLN A 215 9.01 -11.53 11.03
C GLN A 215 9.80 -11.40 9.72
N LYS A 216 9.30 -12.01 8.63
CA LYS A 216 9.98 -11.96 7.31
C LYS A 216 9.86 -10.62 6.62
N MET A 217 8.89 -9.79 7.02
CA MET A 217 8.55 -8.56 6.33
C MET A 217 9.13 -7.34 7.03
N ASP A 218 9.76 -6.46 6.27
CA ASP A 218 10.11 -5.12 6.74
C ASP A 218 8.88 -4.21 6.71
N VAL A 219 8.13 -4.20 7.82
CA VAL A 219 6.93 -3.36 7.98
C VAL A 219 7.36 -1.90 8.21
N LYS A 220 7.08 -1.02 7.24
CA LYS A 220 7.57 0.37 7.22
C LYS A 220 6.51 1.36 7.68
N GLU A 221 5.24 1.08 7.42
CA GLU A 221 4.11 1.95 7.75
C GLU A 221 3.71 1.76 9.20
N VAL A 222 3.62 2.89 9.92
CA VAL A 222 3.23 2.91 11.35
C VAL A 222 1.90 2.22 11.59
N ARG A 223 0.92 2.43 10.69
CA ARG A 223 -0.40 1.80 10.78
C ARG A 223 -0.31 0.28 10.76
N ASN A 224 0.55 -0.30 9.93
CA ASN A 224 0.69 -1.74 9.81
C ASN A 224 1.44 -2.32 11.02
N VAL A 225 2.43 -1.59 11.55
CA VAL A 225 3.10 -1.95 12.82
C VAL A 225 2.11 -2.00 13.98
N LEU A 226 1.20 -1.02 14.07
CA LEU A 226 0.15 -1.02 15.10
C LEU A 226 -0.88 -2.16 14.89
N LEU A 227 -1.20 -2.50 13.64
CA LEU A 227 -2.02 -3.68 13.34
C LEU A 227 -1.34 -4.99 13.76
N CYS A 228 -0.03 -5.12 13.56
CA CYS A 228 0.74 -6.26 14.07
C CYS A 228 0.68 -6.35 15.60
N LEU A 229 0.84 -5.22 16.31
CA LEU A 229 0.68 -5.21 17.77
C LEU A 229 -0.72 -5.66 18.19
N PHE A 230 -1.76 -5.10 17.57
CA PHE A 230 -3.14 -5.45 17.89
C PHE A 230 -3.41 -6.93 17.67
N PHE A 231 -2.87 -7.52 16.60
CA PHE A 231 -2.94 -8.94 16.33
C PHE A 231 -2.36 -9.77 17.49
N PHE A 232 -1.15 -9.47 17.96
CA PHE A 232 -0.53 -10.21 19.06
C PHE A 232 -1.29 -10.07 20.38
N PHE A 233 -1.81 -8.88 20.69
CA PHE A 233 -2.66 -8.68 21.87
C PHE A 233 -4.01 -9.39 21.78
N LYS A 234 -4.61 -9.46 20.58
CA LYS A 234 -5.88 -10.16 20.38
C LYS A 234 -5.75 -11.66 20.65
N TYR A 235 -4.65 -12.25 20.20
CA TYR A 235 -4.43 -13.70 20.28
C TYR A 235 -3.51 -14.14 21.44
N ASN A 236 -3.11 -13.22 22.32
CA ASN A 236 -2.19 -13.47 23.44
C ASN A 236 -0.91 -14.22 23.02
N SER A 237 -0.34 -13.90 21.84
CA SER A 237 0.91 -14.49 21.36
C SER A 237 2.04 -13.49 21.54
N PHE A 238 2.92 -13.76 22.49
CA PHE A 238 3.96 -12.84 22.94
C PHE A 238 5.38 -13.41 22.78
N ASP A 239 5.58 -14.15 21.69
CA ASP A 239 6.85 -14.82 21.38
C ASP A 239 7.82 -13.88 20.62
N GLU A 240 8.87 -14.44 20.01
CA GLU A 240 9.87 -13.68 19.24
C GLU A 240 9.27 -12.71 18.18
N PRO A 241 8.21 -13.06 17.42
CA PRO A 241 7.60 -12.12 16.47
C PRO A 241 7.09 -10.83 17.13
N PHE A 242 6.52 -10.95 18.33
CA PHE A 242 6.04 -9.80 19.09
C PHE A 242 7.18 -8.91 19.56
N LEU A 243 8.26 -9.51 20.08
CA LEU A 243 9.47 -8.77 20.48
C LEU A 243 10.12 -8.03 19.31
N GLY A 244 10.13 -8.65 18.11
CA GLY A 244 10.60 -8.01 16.87
C GLY A 244 9.82 -6.75 16.53
N ILE A 245 8.49 -6.78 16.65
CA ILE A 245 7.64 -5.60 16.44
C ILE A 245 7.89 -4.51 17.48
N LEU A 246 8.09 -4.86 18.75
CA LEU A 246 8.42 -3.88 19.78
C LEU A 246 9.73 -3.15 19.49
N LYS A 247 10.79 -3.87 19.08
CA LYS A 247 12.05 -3.27 18.62
C LYS A 247 11.83 -2.33 17.44
N LYS A 248 11.01 -2.74 16.47
CA LYS A 248 10.67 -1.91 15.31
C LYS A 248 9.97 -0.61 15.72
N ILE A 249 9.08 -0.65 16.70
CA ILE A 249 8.41 0.55 17.23
C ILE A 249 9.42 1.49 17.89
N GLN A 250 10.37 0.96 18.67
CA GLN A 250 11.44 1.76 19.26
C GLN A 250 12.25 2.46 18.17
N GLU A 251 12.65 1.75 17.11
CA GLU A 251 13.35 2.35 15.96
C GLU A 251 12.50 3.47 15.31
N LEU A 252 11.20 3.24 15.11
CA LEU A 252 10.31 4.25 14.52
C LEU A 252 10.13 5.49 15.42
N LEU A 253 10.09 5.32 16.74
CA LEU A 253 10.06 6.43 17.70
C LEU A 253 11.34 7.26 17.63
N ILE A 254 12.50 6.61 17.57
CA ILE A 254 13.81 7.25 17.55
C ILE A 254 14.07 7.94 16.21
N PHE A 255 13.90 7.24 15.10
CA PHE A 255 14.35 7.71 13.78
C PHE A 255 13.25 8.39 12.96
N LYS A 256 11.99 7.96 13.09
CA LYS A 256 10.87 8.51 12.32
C LYS A 256 9.95 9.44 13.12
N LYS A 257 10.20 9.63 14.43
CA LYS A 257 9.44 10.52 15.32
C LYS A 257 7.92 10.31 15.25
N ILE A 258 7.49 9.05 15.25
CA ILE A 258 6.06 8.70 15.29
C ILE A 258 5.43 9.20 16.60
N ASN A 259 4.12 9.47 16.61
CA ASN A 259 3.43 9.99 17.79
C ASN A 259 3.54 9.01 18.98
N PRO A 260 4.25 9.36 20.07
CA PRO A 260 4.41 8.48 21.22
C PRO A 260 3.10 8.17 21.93
N CYS A 261 2.12 9.09 21.91
CA CYS A 261 0.81 8.89 22.55
C CYS A 261 0.04 7.71 21.95
N THR A 262 0.18 7.48 20.63
CA THR A 262 -0.45 6.32 19.98
C THR A 262 0.17 5.02 20.49
N VAL A 263 1.50 4.98 20.65
CA VAL A 263 2.21 3.82 21.18
C VAL A 263 1.81 3.56 22.63
N PHE A 264 1.72 4.62 23.45
CA PHE A 264 1.24 4.53 24.83
C PHE A 264 -0.15 3.94 24.92
N HIS A 265 -1.09 4.44 24.12
CA HIS A 265 -2.45 3.95 24.11
C HIS A 265 -2.50 2.46 23.75
N CYS A 266 -1.79 2.04 22.71
CA CYS A 266 -1.75 0.62 22.30
C CYS A 266 -1.10 -0.29 23.34
N LEU A 267 0.00 0.15 23.97
CA LEU A 267 0.72 -0.66 24.95
C LEU A 267 0.13 -0.57 26.37
N SER A 268 -0.74 0.39 26.65
CA SER A 268 -1.44 0.53 27.94
C SER A 268 -2.43 -0.61 28.24
N VAL A 269 -2.79 -1.41 27.23
CA VAL A 269 -3.59 -2.65 27.36
C VAL A 269 -2.76 -3.82 27.93
N THR A 270 -1.68 -3.49 28.66
CA THR A 270 -0.74 -4.40 29.33
C THR A 270 -1.28 -5.31 30.43
N PRO A 271 -2.49 -5.14 31.04
CA PRO A 271 -2.93 -6.02 32.13
C PRO A 271 -3.00 -7.52 31.78
N LYS A 272 -2.97 -7.89 30.49
CA LYS A 272 -2.97 -9.29 30.03
C LYS A 272 -1.60 -9.98 30.04
N LEU A 273 -0.51 -9.25 30.25
CA LEU A 273 0.86 -9.80 30.26
C LEU A 273 1.28 -10.36 31.64
N CYS A 274 0.33 -10.70 32.51
CA CYS A 274 0.61 -11.15 33.86
C CYS A 274 1.45 -12.44 33.88
N ASN A 275 2.64 -12.33 34.50
CA ASN A 275 3.59 -13.34 34.99
C ASN A 275 4.11 -14.45 34.07
N ASP A 276 3.44 -14.81 32.98
CA ASP A 276 3.81 -16.01 32.21
C ASP A 276 4.92 -15.78 31.16
N ASN A 277 5.25 -14.51 30.84
CA ASN A 277 6.31 -14.20 29.87
C ASN A 277 7.12 -12.94 30.27
N PRO A 278 8.20 -13.10 31.08
CA PRO A 278 9.00 -11.99 31.58
C PRO A 278 9.70 -11.20 30.45
N SER A 279 10.12 -11.88 29.38
CA SER A 279 10.78 -11.27 28.22
C SER A 279 9.85 -10.30 27.48
N ALA A 280 8.59 -10.71 27.24
CA ALA A 280 7.58 -9.85 26.64
C ALA A 280 7.29 -8.61 27.51
N LEU A 281 7.17 -8.79 28.82
CA LEU A 281 6.95 -7.69 29.75
C LEU A 281 8.12 -6.70 29.76
N GLN A 282 9.36 -7.20 29.77
CA GLN A 282 10.55 -6.35 29.68
C GLN A 282 10.60 -5.59 28.35
N GLY A 283 10.27 -6.26 27.24
CA GLY A 283 10.15 -5.64 25.93
C GLY A 283 9.16 -4.47 25.92
N VAL A 284 7.96 -4.68 26.48
CA VAL A 284 6.94 -3.61 26.56
C VAL A 284 7.41 -2.45 27.44
N ARG A 285 7.96 -2.74 28.63
CA ARG A 285 8.49 -1.70 29.54
C ARG A 285 9.57 -0.86 28.85
N SER A 286 10.50 -1.51 28.15
CA SER A 286 11.54 -0.83 27.38
C SER A 286 10.95 0.09 26.30
N THR A 287 9.97 -0.41 25.53
CA THR A 287 9.29 0.40 24.49
C THR A 287 8.53 1.59 25.08
N LEU A 288 7.87 1.42 26.22
CA LEU A 288 7.20 2.51 26.94
C LEU A 288 8.19 3.58 27.43
N CYS A 289 9.35 3.18 27.95
CA CYS A 289 10.41 4.11 28.33
C CYS A 289 10.92 4.93 27.13
N VAL A 290 11.17 4.26 25.98
CA VAL A 290 11.58 4.95 24.74
C VAL A 290 10.50 5.92 24.27
N ALA A 291 9.23 5.52 24.31
CA ALA A 291 8.11 6.40 23.97
C ALA A 291 8.04 7.62 24.90
N HIS A 292 8.29 7.45 26.20
CA HIS A 292 8.29 8.56 27.16
C HIS A 292 9.41 9.55 26.89
N LEU A 293 10.61 9.04 26.62
CA LEU A 293 11.76 9.86 26.23
C LEU A 293 11.50 10.61 24.93
N ALA A 294 10.96 9.94 23.91
CA ALA A 294 10.61 10.56 22.64
C ALA A 294 9.57 11.69 22.82
N GLN A 295 8.57 11.47 23.68
CA GLN A 295 7.57 12.49 24.01
C GLN A 295 8.20 13.70 24.68
N ARG A 296 9.02 13.50 25.72
CA ARG A 296 9.72 14.57 26.43
C ARG A 296 10.55 15.44 25.49
N ILE A 297 11.38 14.79 24.66
CA ILE A 297 12.19 15.47 23.62
C ILE A 297 11.32 16.29 22.69
N SER A 298 10.18 15.75 22.22
CA SER A 298 9.28 16.51 21.34
C SER A 298 8.62 17.71 22.01
N THR A 299 8.36 17.61 23.31
CA THR A 299 7.68 18.66 24.10
C THR A 299 8.64 19.68 24.72
N GLY A 300 9.96 19.50 24.56
CA GLY A 300 10.99 20.39 25.11
C GLY A 300 11.04 20.42 26.63
N ARG A 301 10.61 19.33 27.29
CA ARG A 301 10.57 19.17 28.76
C ARG A 301 11.51 18.07 29.22
#